data_AF-A0A915M8H0-F1
#
_entry.id   AF-A0A915M8H0-F1
#
_cell.length_a   1.000
_cell.length_b   1.000
_cell.length_c   1.000
_cell.angle_alpha   90.00
_cell.angle_beta   90.00
_cell.angle_gamma   90.00
#
_symmetry.space_group_name_H-M   'P 1'
#
loop_
_entity.id
_entity.type
_entity.pdbx_description
1 polymer ?
#
loop_
_entity_poly.entity_id
_entity_poly.type
_entity_poly.pdbx_seq_one_letter_code
_entity_poly.pdbx_strand_id
1 'polypeptide(L)'
;VLNPPNFTDPLQREQLMKTVEAFENTPYTMGREGTVFFFLEFLNYLEQLNAEAENTERIWNHKLLSWLKFTGASNQWESDIVFNRSNNEISAFRFQ
;
A
#
# COMPACT_ATOMS: atom_id res chain seq x y z
N VAL A 1 3.44 3.97 -13.15
CA VAL A 1 2.05 4.37 -13.50
C VAL A 1 1.99 5.90 -13.50
N LEU A 2 1.42 6.54 -14.53
CA LEU A 2 1.35 8.01 -14.63
C LEU A 2 0.35 8.63 -13.65
N ASN A 3 -0.64 7.85 -13.19
CA ASN A 3 -1.59 8.22 -12.15
C ASN A 3 -1.47 7.24 -10.98
N PRO A 4 -1.14 7.68 -9.76
CA PRO A 4 -1.12 6.80 -8.61
C PRO A 4 -2.53 6.27 -8.30
N PRO A 5 -2.65 5.08 -7.70
CA PRO A 5 -3.94 4.53 -7.30
C PRO A 5 -4.60 5.41 -6.23
N ASN A 6 -5.91 5.59 -6.32
CA ASN A 6 -6.69 6.21 -5.26
C ASN A 6 -7.13 5.16 -4.24
N PHE A 7 -6.49 5.14 -3.08
CA PHE A 7 -6.83 4.18 -2.01
C PHE A 7 -8.11 4.52 -1.23
N THR A 8 -8.67 5.73 -1.37
CA THR A 8 -10.02 5.97 -0.83
C THR A 8 -11.09 5.23 -1.64
N ASP A 9 -10.77 4.80 -2.86
CA ASP A 9 -11.66 4.01 -3.71
C ASP A 9 -11.46 2.50 -3.43
N PRO A 10 -12.48 1.79 -2.90
CA PRO A 10 -12.40 0.34 -2.67
C PRO A 10 -12.10 -0.45 -3.94
N LEU A 11 -12.58 -0.01 -5.10
CA LEU A 11 -12.38 -0.73 -6.35
C LEU A 11 -10.90 -0.72 -6.77
N GLN A 12 -10.23 0.42 -6.59
CA GLN A 12 -8.81 0.54 -6.90
C GLN A 12 -7.92 -0.23 -5.92
N ARG A 13 -8.34 -0.31 -4.64
CA ARG A 13 -7.68 -1.18 -3.65
C ARG A 13 -7.80 -2.66 -4.05
N GLU A 14 -8.98 -3.10 -4.48
CA GLU A 14 -9.19 -4.47 -4.95
C GLU A 14 -8.34 -4.78 -6.20
N GLN A 15 -8.25 -3.85 -7.15
CA GLN A 15 -7.41 -4.01 -8.34
C GLN A 15 -5.92 -4.13 -8.00
N LEU A 16 -5.44 -3.34 -7.03
CA LEU A 16 -4.08 -3.46 -6.53
C LEU A 16 -3.85 -4.85 -5.93
N MET A 17 -4.77 -5.32 -5.09
CA MET A 17 -4.69 -6.65 -4.47
C MET A 17 -4.66 -7.78 -5.50
N LYS A 18 -5.50 -7.71 -6.53
CA LYS A 18 -5.49 -8.67 -7.65
C LYS A 18 -4.17 -8.65 -8.42
N THR A 19 -3.54 -7.48 -8.56
CA THR A 19 -2.24 -7.36 -9.22
C THR A 19 -1.15 -8.06 -8.41
N VAL A 20 -1.15 -7.86 -7.09
CA VAL A 20 -0.20 -8.54 -6.17
C VAL A 20 -0.42 -10.05 -6.21
N GLU A 21 -1.66 -10.50 -6.11
CA GLU A 21 -2.01 -11.92 -6.18
C GLU A 21 -1.58 -12.55 -7.52
N ALA A 22 -1.77 -11.85 -8.64
CA ALA A 22 -1.31 -12.34 -9.94
C ALA A 22 0.22 -12.46 -10.00
N PHE A 23 0.95 -11.50 -9.41
CA PHE A 23 2.41 -11.57 -9.29
C PHE A 23 2.84 -12.76 -8.43
N GLU A 24 2.26 -12.91 -7.24
CA GLU A 24 2.57 -14.00 -6.31
C GLU A 24 2.29 -15.40 -6.91
N ASN A 25 1.35 -15.52 -7.84
CA ASN A 25 0.99 -16.78 -8.49
C ASN A 25 1.70 -17.04 -9.84
N THR A 26 2.62 -16.16 -10.25
CA THR A 26 3.36 -16.33 -11.51
C THR A 26 4.55 -17.29 -11.32
N PRO A 27 4.83 -18.21 -12.28
CA PRO A 27 6.02 -19.06 -12.22
C PRO A 27 7.30 -18.26 -12.01
N TYR A 28 8.23 -18.81 -11.22
CA TYR A 28 9.51 -18.19 -10.88
C TYR A 28 9.44 -16.96 -9.96
N THR A 29 8.29 -16.67 -9.35
CA THR A 29 8.19 -15.71 -8.25
C THR A 29 8.31 -16.40 -6.88
N MET A 30 8.57 -15.62 -5.83
CA MET A 30 8.74 -16.17 -4.47
C MET A 30 7.41 -16.55 -3.78
N GLY A 31 6.28 -16.35 -4.44
CA GLY A 31 4.96 -16.62 -3.86
C GLY A 31 4.60 -15.71 -2.69
N ARG A 32 3.46 -15.99 -2.06
CA ARG A 32 2.94 -15.21 -0.92
C ARG A 32 3.88 -15.20 0.28
N GLU A 33 4.53 -16.33 0.58
CA GLU A 33 5.39 -16.45 1.76
C GLU A 33 6.73 -15.72 1.60
N GLY A 34 7.15 -15.44 0.36
CA GLY A 34 8.38 -14.71 0.06
C GLY A 34 8.19 -13.27 -0.42
N THR A 35 6.94 -12.78 -0.48
CA THR A 35 6.62 -11.43 -0.94
C THR A 35 6.11 -10.60 0.23
N VAL A 36 6.76 -9.46 0.50
CA VAL A 36 6.30 -8.48 1.49
C VAL A 36 5.79 -7.25 0.75
N PHE A 37 4.54 -6.88 0.99
CA PHE A 37 3.90 -5.75 0.33
C PHE A 37 3.21 -4.83 1.35
N PHE A 38 3.59 -3.55 1.37
CA PHE A 38 3.15 -2.61 2.41
C PHE A 38 1.64 -2.53 2.57
N PHE A 39 0.89 -2.65 1.48
CA PHE A 39 -0.54 -2.47 1.51
C PHE A 39 -1.21 -3.60 2.31
N LEU A 40 -0.73 -4.83 2.16
CA LEU A 40 -1.17 -5.98 2.94
C LEU A 40 -0.78 -5.85 4.41
N GLU A 41 0.47 -5.47 4.66
CA GLU A 41 0.96 -5.23 6.03
C GLU A 41 0.18 -4.12 6.74
N PHE A 42 -0.21 -3.08 6.01
CA PHE A 42 -1.05 -2.02 6.55
C PHE A 42 -2.49 -2.49 6.84
N LEU A 43 -3.07 -3.33 6.00
CA LEU A 43 -4.39 -3.94 6.28
C LEU A 43 -4.33 -4.84 7.52
N ASN A 44 -3.30 -5.67 7.65
CA ASN A 44 -3.07 -6.49 8.85
C ASN A 44 -2.93 -5.61 10.10
N TYR A 45 -2.21 -4.48 9.99
CA TYR A 45 -2.10 -3.51 11.08
C TYR A 45 -3.45 -2.90 11.46
N LEU A 46 -4.30 -2.54 10.50
CA LEU A 46 -5.66 -2.05 10.80
C LEU A 46 -6.50 -3.12 11.51
N GLU A 47 -6.42 -4.38 11.06
CA GLU A 47 -7.12 -5.51 11.70
C GLU A 47 -6.65 -5.73 13.14
N GLN A 48 -5.34 -5.68 13.41
CA GLN A 48 -4.78 -5.79 14.76
C GLN A 48 -5.28 -4.69 15.70
N LEU A 49 -5.55 -3.50 15.17
CA LEU A 49 -6.12 -2.38 15.92
C LEU A 49 -7.66 -2.43 16.01
N ASN A 50 -8.29 -3.45 15.43
CA ASN A 50 -9.74 -3.52 15.22
C ASN A 50 -10.30 -2.23 14.58
N ALA A 51 -9.55 -1.69 13.61
CA ALA A 51 -9.89 -0.46 12.90
C ALA A 51 -10.43 -0.80 11.51
N GLU A 52 -11.52 -0.13 11.12
CA GLU A 52 -12.09 -0.31 9.78
C GLU A 52 -11.24 0.38 8.70
N ALA A 53 -11.17 -0.26 7.54
CA ALA A 53 -10.55 0.25 6.32
C ALA A 53 -11.46 1.27 5.60
N GLU A 54 -11.91 2.30 6.34
CA GLU A 54 -12.83 3.35 5.87
C GLU A 54 -12.34 4.01 4.57
N ASN A 55 -13.26 4.42 3.70
CA ASN A 55 -12.97 5.06 2.41
C ASN A 55 -12.60 6.56 2.57
N THR A 56 -11.70 6.88 3.50
CA THR A 56 -11.38 8.27 3.87
C THR A 56 -9.90 8.58 3.74
N GLU A 57 -9.58 9.82 3.37
CA GLU A 57 -8.20 10.31 3.31
C GLU A 57 -7.48 10.19 4.65
N ARG A 58 -8.22 10.27 5.76
CA ARG A 58 -7.69 10.04 7.11
C ARG A 58 -6.98 8.71 7.22
N ILE A 59 -7.54 7.63 6.66
CA ILE A 59 -6.91 6.31 6.68
C ILE A 59 -5.80 6.25 5.62
N TRP A 60 -6.10 6.64 4.39
CA TRP A 60 -5.25 6.31 3.24
C TRP A 60 -4.15 7.31 2.90
N ASN A 61 -4.31 8.58 3.27
CA ASN A 61 -3.31 9.63 3.03
C ASN A 61 -2.54 9.96 4.31
N HIS A 62 -3.20 9.90 5.47
CA HIS A 62 -2.58 10.26 6.75
C HIS A 62 -2.09 9.06 7.55
N LYS A 63 -2.96 8.11 7.91
CA LYS A 63 -2.54 6.95 8.72
C LYS A 63 -1.56 6.05 7.96
N LEU A 64 -1.81 5.77 6.68
CA LEU A 64 -0.89 4.98 5.87
C LEU A 64 0.50 5.63 5.80
N LEU A 65 0.57 6.93 5.47
CA LEU A 65 1.83 7.67 5.43
C LEU A 65 2.54 7.67 6.78
N SER A 66 1.80 7.89 7.87
CA SER A 66 2.36 7.83 9.23
C SER A 66 2.91 6.44 9.53
N TRP A 67 2.15 5.40 9.24
CA TRP A 67 2.56 4.01 9.47
C TRP A 67 3.84 3.69 8.68
N LEU A 68 3.88 3.99 7.38
CA LEU A 68 5.04 3.78 6.51
C LEU A 68 6.33 4.42 7.04
N LYS A 69 6.25 5.59 7.68
CA LYS A 69 7.42 6.27 8.27
C LYS A 69 7.99 5.56 9.49
N PHE A 70 7.17 4.80 10.21
CA PHE A 70 7.53 4.18 11.48
C PHE A 70 7.64 2.66 11.41
N THR A 71 7.41 2.04 10.25
CA THR A 71 7.69 0.60 10.06
C THR A 71 9.18 0.33 9.87
N GLY A 72 9.60 -0.89 10.18
CA GLY A 72 11.01 -1.30 10.18
C GLY A 72 11.72 -1.31 8.82
N ALA A 73 11.01 -1.11 7.71
CA ALA A 73 11.64 -1.02 6.39
C ALA A 73 11.14 0.24 5.62
N SER A 74 10.80 1.30 6.34
CA SER A 74 10.37 2.60 5.79
C SER A 74 11.16 3.02 4.54
N ASN A 75 12.47 2.82 4.57
CA ASN A 75 13.40 3.08 3.46
C ASN A 75 13.07 2.31 2.17
N GLN A 76 12.61 1.06 2.28
CA GLN A 76 12.20 0.24 1.15
C GLN A 76 10.87 0.73 0.56
N TRP A 77 9.93 1.16 1.39
CA TRP A 77 8.63 1.61 0.88
C TRP A 77 8.67 3.01 0.28
N GLU A 78 9.64 3.85 0.65
CA GLU A 78 9.87 5.15 0.02
C GLU A 78 10.16 5.05 -1.50
N SER A 79 10.71 3.92 -1.98
CA SER A 79 10.87 3.70 -3.43
C SER A 79 9.59 3.26 -4.13
N ASP A 80 8.66 2.65 -3.39
CA ASP A 80 7.45 2.03 -3.94
C ASP A 80 6.29 3.03 -4.00
N ILE A 81 6.15 3.89 -2.98
CA ILE A 81 5.07 4.86 -2.86
C ILE A 81 5.61 6.23 -2.42
N VAL A 82 5.30 7.26 -3.22
CA VAL A 82 5.73 8.63 -2.97
C VAL A 82 4.52 9.47 -2.64
N PHE A 83 4.61 10.23 -1.55
CA PHE A 83 3.60 11.18 -1.13
C PHE A 83 4.05 12.61 -1.43
N ASN A 84 3.10 13.45 -1.83
CA ASN A 84 3.31 14.88 -1.95
C ASN A 84 3.42 15.50 -0.55
N ARG A 85 4.50 16.27 -0.33
CA ARG A 85 4.81 16.86 0.98
C ARG A 85 3.83 17.95 1.42
N SER A 86 3.09 18.55 0.49
CA SER A 86 2.20 19.67 0.77
C SER A 86 0.79 19.25 1.17
N ASN A 87 0.27 18.14 0.62
CA ASN A 87 -1.10 17.68 0.86
C ASN A 87 -1.21 16.20 1.30
N ASN A 88 -0.09 15.47 1.42
CA ASN A 88 -0.04 14.05 1.76
C ASN A 88 -0.83 13.13 0.79
N GLU A 89 -1.11 13.59 -0.42
CA GLU A 89 -1.66 12.73 -1.46
C GLU A 89 -0.56 11.87 -2.08
N ILE A 90 -0.91 10.70 -2.59
CA ILE A 90 0.02 9.85 -3.33
C ILE A 90 0.33 10.55 -4.65
N SER A 91 1.60 10.77 -4.94
CA SER A 91 2.08 11.41 -6.17
C SER A 91 2.71 10.42 -7.15
N ALA A 92 3.24 9.29 -6.65
CA ALA A 92 3.75 8.22 -7.49
C ALA A 92 3.63 6.85 -6.82
N PHE A 93 3.45 5.83 -7.65
CA PHE A 93 3.42 4.43 -7.25
C PHE A 93 4.21 3.58 -8.26
N ARG A 94 5.17 2.80 -7.76
CA ARG A 94 6.14 2.04 -8.57
C ARG A 94 6.31 0.64 -7.98
N PHE A 95 6.34 -0.36 -8.86
CA PHE A 95 6.89 -1.67 -8.57
C PHE A 95 8.28 -1.69 -9.21
N GLN A 96 9.33 -1.95 -8.43
CA GLN A 96 10.69 -2.14 -8.95
C GLN A 96 10.96 -3.60 -9.28
#